data_AF-A0A659ULT2-F1
#
_entry.id   AF-A0A659ULT2-F1
#
_cell.length_a   1.000
_cell.length_b   1.000
_cell.length_c   1.000
_cell.angle_alpha   90.00
_cell.angle_beta   90.00
_cell.angle_gamma   90.00
#
_symmetry.space_group_name_H-M   'P 1'
#
loop_
_entity.id
_entity.type
_entity.pdbx_description
1 polymer ?
#
loop_
_entity_poly.entity_id
_entity_poly.type
_entity_poly.pdbx_seq_one_letter_code
_entity_poly.pdbx_strand_id
1 'polypeptide(L)'
;MADQKIFAGPRIRRIRSAKGLTQTAMAEGLGISPSYLNLIERNQRPLTVQLILKLASVYKVDPHELQGEARGSVAALKEVFSDPLLVGELPGDQELIELAEAAPNASA
;
A
#
# COMPACT_ATOMS: atom_id res chain seq x y z
N MET A 1 -12.08 -22.00 -2.83
CA MET A 1 -11.16 -21.16 -2.03
C MET A 1 -11.59 -19.73 -2.24
N ALA A 2 -11.91 -18.98 -1.19
CA ALA A 2 -12.35 -17.59 -1.37
C ALA A 2 -11.17 -16.78 -1.94
N ASP A 3 -11.37 -16.10 -3.07
CA ASP A 3 -10.39 -15.18 -3.65
C ASP A 3 -10.03 -14.14 -2.58
N GLN A 4 -8.79 -14.17 -2.10
CA GLN A 4 -8.31 -13.20 -1.12
C GLN A 4 -8.20 -11.84 -1.83
N LYS A 5 -8.99 -10.87 -1.39
CA LYS A 5 -8.95 -9.50 -1.91
C LYS A 5 -7.62 -8.86 -1.54
N ILE A 6 -6.88 -8.37 -2.53
CA ILE A 6 -5.62 -7.66 -2.33
C ILE A 6 -5.89 -6.15 -2.34
N PHE A 7 -5.61 -5.49 -1.21
CA PHE A 7 -5.63 -4.04 -1.08
C PHE A 7 -4.18 -3.56 -0.96
N ALA A 8 -3.73 -2.79 -1.95
CA ALA A 8 -2.34 -2.34 -2.07
C ALA A 8 -2.23 -0.87 -2.49
N GLY A 9 -3.27 -0.07 -2.22
CA GLY A 9 -3.42 1.30 -2.67
C GLY A 9 -2.24 2.22 -2.33
N PRO A 10 -1.81 2.31 -1.06
CA PRO A 10 -0.63 3.11 -0.68
C PRO A 10 0.63 2.69 -1.43
N ARG A 11 0.81 1.40 -1.68
CA ARG A 11 1.97 0.88 -2.40
C ARG A 11 1.95 1.21 -3.88
N ILE A 12 0.78 1.09 -4.53
CA ILE A 12 0.60 1.53 -5.93
C ILE A 12 0.89 3.03 -6.06
N ARG A 13 0.40 3.85 -5.12
CA ARG A 13 0.70 5.28 -5.08
C ARG A 13 2.20 5.54 -4.99
N ARG A 14 2.93 4.81 -4.13
CA ARG A 14 4.40 4.93 -4.02
C ARG A 14 5.11 4.53 -5.32
N ILE A 15 4.74 3.41 -5.93
CA ILE A 15 5.30 2.97 -7.22
C ILE A 15 5.06 4.04 -8.30
N ARG A 16 3.85 4.58 -8.36
CA ARG A 16 3.49 5.65 -9.29
C ARG A 16 4.35 6.90 -9.09
N SER A 17 4.43 7.37 -7.85
CA SER A 17 5.22 8.55 -7.48
C SER A 17 6.71 8.36 -7.73
N ALA A 18 7.27 7.19 -7.43
CA ALA A 18 8.68 6.87 -7.68
C ALA A 18 9.04 6.90 -9.17
N LYS A 19 8.07 6.63 -10.06
CA LYS A 19 8.21 6.73 -11.51
C LYS A 19 7.88 8.13 -12.07
N GLY A 20 7.56 9.10 -11.22
CA GLY A 20 7.21 10.46 -11.64
C GLY A 20 5.88 10.57 -12.40
N LEU A 21 4.98 9.60 -12.24
CA LEU A 21 3.73 9.54 -13.01
C LEU A 21 2.56 10.24 -12.30
N THR A 22 1.73 10.93 -13.07
CA THR A 22 0.39 11.34 -12.62
C THR A 22 -0.54 10.13 -12.54
N GLN A 23 -1.63 10.22 -11.77
CA GLN A 23 -2.66 9.16 -11.77
C GLN A 23 -3.20 8.92 -13.18
N THR A 24 -3.47 9.97 -13.94
CA THR A 24 -3.95 9.85 -15.33
C THR A 24 -2.98 9.09 -16.21
N ALA A 25 -1.69 9.43 -16.18
CA ALA A 25 -0.66 8.76 -16.98
C ALA A 25 -0.53 7.28 -16.61
N MET A 26 -0.54 6.96 -15.30
CA MET A 26 -0.49 5.57 -14.88
C MET A 26 -1.73 4.79 -15.31
N ALA A 27 -2.92 5.38 -15.14
CA ALA A 27 -4.19 4.77 -15.50
C ALA A 27 -4.27 4.48 -17.01
N GLU A 28 -3.80 5.40 -17.85
CA GLU A 28 -3.68 5.21 -19.30
C GLU A 28 -2.75 4.04 -19.64
N GLY A 29 -1.56 3.98 -19.04
CA GLY A 29 -0.64 2.85 -19.24
C GLY A 29 -1.19 1.51 -18.75
N LEU A 30 -2.12 1.51 -17.78
CA LEU A 30 -2.86 0.32 -17.32
C LEU A 30 -4.14 0.07 -18.12
N GLY A 31 -4.51 0.93 -19.07
CA GLY A 31 -5.78 0.84 -19.80
C GLY A 31 -7.00 0.79 -18.88
N ILE A 32 -7.03 1.65 -17.86
CA ILE A 32 -8.16 1.84 -16.94
C ILE A 32 -8.49 3.33 -16.80
N SER A 33 -9.63 3.67 -16.21
CA SER A 33 -9.97 5.07 -15.95
C SER A 33 -9.14 5.65 -14.79
N PRO A 34 -8.80 6.96 -14.81
CA PRO A 34 -8.14 7.63 -13.68
C PRO A 34 -8.94 7.51 -12.37
N SER A 35 -10.27 7.58 -12.46
CA SER A 35 -11.16 7.39 -11.30
C SER A 35 -10.99 5.99 -10.68
N TYR A 36 -10.87 4.95 -11.51
CA TYR A 36 -10.65 3.60 -11.00
C TYR A 36 -9.30 3.45 -10.32
N LEU A 37 -8.22 4.00 -10.90
CA LEU A 37 -6.91 4.02 -10.23
C LEU A 37 -6.98 4.77 -8.88
N ASN A 38 -7.70 5.89 -8.81
CA ASN A 38 -7.88 6.62 -7.55
C ASN A 38 -8.62 5.78 -6.48
N LEU A 39 -9.66 5.03 -6.85
CA LEU A 39 -10.33 4.11 -5.91
C LEU A 39 -9.38 3.01 -5.40
N ILE A 40 -8.52 2.49 -6.28
CA ILE A 40 -7.51 1.50 -5.94
C ILE A 40 -6.47 2.10 -4.98
N GLU A 41 -5.92 3.28 -5.27
CA GLU A 41 -4.91 3.96 -4.43
C GLU A 41 -5.45 4.31 -3.04
N ARG A 42 -6.76 4.44 -2.88
CA ARG A 42 -7.44 4.70 -1.61
C ARG A 42 -7.97 3.43 -0.93
N ASN A 43 -7.59 2.24 -1.39
CA ASN A 43 -8.09 0.95 -0.87
C ASN A 43 -9.62 0.80 -0.89
N GLN A 44 -10.34 1.55 -1.74
CA GLN A 44 -11.80 1.44 -1.88
C GLN A 44 -12.20 0.31 -2.84
N ARG A 45 -11.26 -0.10 -3.69
CA ARG A 45 -11.39 -1.27 -4.56
C ARG A 45 -10.17 -2.17 -4.38
N PRO A 46 -10.35 -3.49 -4.33
CA PRO A 46 -9.22 -4.41 -4.37
C PRO A 46 -8.64 -4.46 -5.78
N LEU A 47 -7.36 -4.85 -5.87
CA LEU A 47 -6.72 -5.20 -7.12
C LEU A 47 -7.39 -6.44 -7.74
N THR A 48 -7.60 -6.39 -9.05
CA THR A 48 -7.96 -7.57 -9.84
C THR A 48 -6.69 -8.28 -10.31
N VAL A 49 -6.78 -9.58 -10.58
CA VAL A 49 -5.67 -10.34 -11.20
C VAL A 49 -5.21 -9.69 -12.50
N GLN A 50 -6.16 -9.23 -13.33
CA GLN A 50 -5.83 -8.54 -14.58
C GLN A 50 -5.01 -7.26 -14.34
N LEU A 51 -5.33 -6.47 -13.31
CA LEU A 51 -4.60 -5.26 -13.00
C LEU A 51 -3.21 -5.56 -12.44
N ILE A 52 -3.05 -6.63 -11.64
CA ILE A 52 -1.74 -7.11 -11.17
C ILE A 52 -0.86 -7.51 -12.36
N LEU A 53 -1.39 -8.27 -13.30
CA LEU A 53 -0.66 -8.68 -14.51
C LEU A 53 -0.24 -7.47 -15.37
N LYS A 54 -1.08 -6.44 -15.47
CA LYS A 54 -0.74 -5.19 -16.17
C LYS A 54 0.34 -4.38 -15.44
N LEU A 55 0.27 -4.29 -14.12
CA LEU A 55 1.32 -3.64 -13.31
C LEU A 55 2.67 -4.34 -13.51
N ALA A 56 2.68 -5.68 -13.52
CA ALA A 56 3.89 -6.46 -13.79
C ALA A 56 4.41 -6.27 -15.22
N SER A 57 3.55 -6.32 -16.23
CA SER A 57 3.99 -6.23 -17.62
C SER A 57 4.47 -4.82 -18.02
N VAL A 58 3.70 -3.78 -17.64
CA VAL A 58 3.93 -2.39 -18.04
C VAL A 58 4.97 -1.71 -17.14
N TYR A 59 4.85 -1.88 -15.82
CA TYR A 59 5.65 -1.13 -14.86
C TYR A 59 6.74 -1.96 -14.17
N LYS A 60 6.84 -3.25 -14.51
CA LYS A 60 7.79 -4.21 -13.93
C LYS A 60 7.67 -4.33 -12.42
N VAL A 61 6.44 -4.21 -11.91
CA VAL A 61 6.13 -4.42 -10.49
C VAL A 61 6.08 -5.91 -10.21
N ASP A 62 6.84 -6.37 -9.22
CA ASP A 62 6.73 -7.74 -8.74
C ASP A 62 5.38 -7.91 -7.99
N PRO A 63 4.51 -8.87 -8.39
CA PRO A 63 3.27 -9.16 -7.66
C PRO A 63 3.47 -9.47 -6.16
N HIS A 64 4.64 -10.00 -5.77
CA HIS A 64 4.97 -10.23 -4.37
C HIS A 64 5.09 -8.91 -3.60
N GLU A 65 5.53 -7.83 -4.23
CA GLU A 65 5.54 -6.52 -3.58
C GLU A 65 4.13 -6.04 -3.26
N LEU A 66 3.10 -6.44 -4.02
CA LEU A 66 1.71 -6.01 -3.80
C LEU A 66 1.03 -6.73 -2.63
N GLN A 67 1.61 -7.82 -2.13
CA GLN A 67 1.14 -8.51 -0.94
C GLN A 67 1.73 -7.78 0.28
N GLY A 68 0.98 -6.82 0.82
CA GLY A 68 1.47 -6.00 1.93
C GLY A 68 1.68 -6.78 3.22
N GLU A 69 2.89 -6.72 3.78
CA GLU A 69 3.18 -7.13 5.16
C GLU A 69 2.89 -6.00 6.16
N ALA A 70 1.63 -5.57 6.27
CA ALA A 70 1.28 -4.61 7.35
C ALA A 70 1.50 -5.24 8.74
N ARG A 71 1.41 -6.57 8.86
CA ARG A 71 1.59 -7.27 10.14
C ARG A 71 3.01 -7.13 10.72
N GLY A 72 4.05 -7.16 9.87
CA GLY A 72 5.44 -7.00 10.30
C GLY A 72 5.71 -5.56 10.76
N SER A 73 5.28 -4.58 9.97
CA SER A 73 5.44 -3.16 10.28
C SER A 73 4.71 -2.72 11.55
N VAL A 74 3.49 -3.24 11.81
CA VAL A 74 2.76 -2.90 13.04
C VAL A 74 3.44 -3.47 14.27
N ALA A 75 3.99 -4.69 14.19
CA ALA A 75 4.75 -5.27 15.29
C ALA A 75 6.02 -4.45 15.60
N ALA A 76 6.76 -4.04 14.57
CA ALA A 76 7.94 -3.18 14.72
C ALA A 76 7.59 -1.82 15.33
N LEU A 77 6.49 -1.19 14.90
CA LEU A 77 6.04 0.06 15.51
C LEU A 77 5.65 -0.14 16.98
N LYS A 78 4.93 -1.22 17.32
CA LYS A 78 4.60 -1.53 18.73
C LYS A 78 5.84 -1.69 19.59
N GLU A 79 6.90 -2.29 19.06
CA GLU A 79 8.18 -2.41 19.75
C GLU A 79 8.81 -1.04 20.01
N VAL A 80 8.89 -0.17 18.99
CA VAL A 80 9.41 1.22 19.14
C VAL A 80 8.61 1.99 20.19
N PHE A 81 7.28 1.91 20.16
CA PHE A 81 6.42 2.59 21.11
C PHE A 81 6.46 1.99 22.53
N SER A 82 7.00 0.79 22.71
CA SER A 82 7.17 0.17 24.03
C SER A 82 8.33 0.76 24.85
N ASP A 83 9.06 1.74 24.30
CA ASP A 83 10.11 2.47 25.03
C ASP A 83 9.52 3.16 26.28
N PRO A 84 10.13 2.96 27.48
CA PRO A 84 9.70 3.62 28.72
C PRO A 84 9.65 5.16 28.65
N LEU A 85 10.37 5.79 27.71
CA LEU A 85 10.34 7.24 27.49
C LEU A 85 9.07 7.71 26.76
N LEU A 86 8.30 6.80 26.14
CA LEU A 86 7.06 7.09 25.39
C LEU A 86 5.78 6.74 26.16
N VAL A 87 5.91 6.45 27.46
CA VAL A 87 4.77 6.06 28.32
C VAL A 87 3.72 7.18 28.35
N GLY A 88 2.52 6.85 27.88
CA GLY A 88 1.35 7.76 27.85
C GLY A 88 0.94 8.26 26.46
N GLU A 89 1.80 8.07 25.45
CA GLU A 89 1.58 8.56 24.07
C GLU A 89 1.49 7.40 23.05
N LEU A 90 0.97 6.25 23.48
CA LEU A 90 0.87 5.04 22.66
C LEU A 90 -0.27 5.18 21.63
N PRO A 91 0.02 5.13 20.32
CA PRO A 91 -1.02 5.11 19.31
C PRO A 91 -1.83 3.82 19.41
N GLY A 92 -3.12 3.90 19.08
CA GLY A 92 -3.97 2.72 19.00
C GLY A 92 -3.59 1.80 17.84
N ASP A 93 -4.00 0.53 17.90
CA ASP A 93 -3.71 -0.47 16.84
C ASP A 93 -4.10 0.01 15.44
N GLN A 94 -5.21 0.72 15.32
CA GLN A 94 -5.68 1.28 14.06
C GLN A 94 -4.76 2.40 13.54
N GLU A 95 -4.25 3.26 14.42
CA GLU A 95 -3.32 4.34 14.06
C GLU A 95 -1.96 3.77 13.63
N LEU A 96 -1.50 2.70 14.30
CA LEU A 96 -0.26 2.01 13.92
C LEU A 96 -0.37 1.34 12.54
N ILE A 97 -1.53 0.75 12.21
CA ILE A 97 -1.79 0.21 10.88
C ILE A 97 -1.74 1.33 9.84
N GLU A 98 -2.43 2.45 10.09
CA GLU A 98 -2.43 3.59 9.19
C GLU A 98 -1.04 4.19 9.00
N LEU A 99 -0.25 4.29 10.07
CA LEU A 99 1.14 4.76 10.02
C LEU A 99 2.04 3.81 9.23
N ALA A 100 1.95 2.50 9.48
CA ALA A 100 2.70 1.48 8.73
C ALA A 100 2.37 1.52 7.23
N GLU A 101 1.11 1.77 6.89
CA GLU A 101 0.66 1.89 5.49
C GLU A 101 1.02 3.24 4.86
N ALA A 102 0.94 4.35 5.59
CA ALA A 102 1.22 5.68 5.05
C ALA A 102 2.72 5.94 4.94
N ALA A 103 3.48 5.56 5.96
CA ALA A 103 4.91 5.81 6.13
C ALA A 103 5.63 4.52 6.53
N PRO A 104 5.83 3.57 5.59
CA PRO A 104 6.43 2.26 5.90
C PRO A 104 7.84 2.37 6.50
N ASN A 105 8.59 3.41 6.12
CA ASN A 105 9.92 3.68 6.67
C ASN A 105 9.89 4.10 8.14
N ALA A 106 8.73 4.45 8.70
CA ALA A 106 8.59 4.73 10.13
C ALA A 106 8.66 3.44 10.99
N SER A 107 8.45 2.28 10.37
CA SER A 107 8.50 0.96 11.01
C SER A 107 9.78 0.17 10.71
N ALA A 108 10.72 0.77 9.96
CA ALA A 108 11.92 0.13 9.42
C ALA A 108 13.15 0.35 10.29
#